data_AF-A0A2V9LQC0-F1
#
_entry.id   AF-A0A2V9LQC0-F1
#
_cell.length_a   1.000
_cell.length_b   1.000
_cell.length_c   1.000
_cell.angle_alpha   90.00
_cell.angle_beta   90.00
_cell.angle_gamma   90.00
#
_symmetry.space_group_name_H-M   'P 1'
#
loop_
_entity.id
_entity.type
_entity.pdbx_description
1 polymer ?
#
loop_
_entity_poly.entity_id
_entity_poly.type
_entity_poly.pdbx_seq_one_letter_code
_entity_poly.pdbx_strand_id
1 'polypeptide(L)'
;MPGRRRFAEPVPRAAVGFRPEFLDFKRGIRVGNLEDHERITRLLKTELEARYRQDFVTERWGRGVFWQWIAFLPRANREAKPLSSKVSFGCSKFFISVDTDEKLFKSGLQIERGCLRALRDHPQAKLQPDWDWHRFVRGLRAGSPLERELKRLVGREGFRIFAGGWDAASKTFSKANFQTAALRRALARAEPNHWAGFQLYYPMTEEEVRGSTGVDLLESMLAVFEEVRPLMNLCQQVRI
;
A
#
# COMPACT_ATOMS: atom_id res chain seq x y z
N MET A 1 -14.78 -10.11 33.49
CA MET A 1 -14.23 -8.89 32.86
C MET A 1 -13.36 -9.32 31.69
N PRO A 2 -13.77 -9.16 30.43
CA PRO A 2 -12.86 -9.40 29.31
C PRO A 2 -11.72 -8.40 29.42
N GLY A 3 -10.49 -8.89 29.51
CA GLY A 3 -9.29 -8.05 29.73
C GLY A 3 -9.20 -6.95 28.69
N ARG A 4 -8.92 -5.72 29.12
CA ARG A 4 -8.64 -4.59 28.22
C ARG A 4 -7.60 -5.06 27.21
N ARG A 5 -7.98 -5.11 25.93
CA ARG A 5 -7.06 -5.40 24.84
C ARG A 5 -5.96 -4.34 24.89
N ARG A 6 -4.75 -4.72 25.31
CA ARG A 6 -3.58 -3.83 25.26
C ARG A 6 -3.17 -3.72 23.80
N PHE A 7 -3.30 -2.52 23.25
CA PHE A 7 -2.76 -2.21 21.93
C PHE A 7 -1.28 -1.90 22.05
N ALA A 8 -0.56 -1.99 20.94
CA ALA A 8 0.83 -1.60 20.86
C ALA A 8 1.04 -0.14 21.33
N GLU A 9 2.22 0.13 21.89
CA GLU A 9 2.68 1.49 22.16
C GLU A 9 3.52 1.98 20.97
N PRO A 10 3.54 3.30 20.70
CA PRO A 10 4.44 3.87 19.69
C PRO A 10 5.89 3.51 19.97
N VAL A 11 6.68 3.34 18.90
CA VAL A 11 8.10 3.08 18.98
C VAL A 11 8.82 4.37 19.39
N PRO A 12 9.60 4.37 20.48
CA PRO A 12 10.41 5.53 20.84
C PRO A 12 11.43 5.84 19.73
N ARG A 13 11.60 7.12 19.36
CA ARG A 13 12.58 7.53 18.33
C ARG A 13 13.99 6.99 18.61
N ALA A 14 14.40 7.00 19.87
CA ALA A 14 15.72 6.49 20.30
C ALA A 14 15.88 4.97 20.10
N ALA A 15 14.79 4.22 19.94
CA ALA A 15 14.80 2.79 19.68
C ALA A 15 14.77 2.45 18.19
N VAL A 16 14.68 3.43 17.28
CA VAL A 16 14.65 3.17 15.83
C VAL A 16 16.08 2.93 15.33
N GLY A 17 16.40 1.66 15.04
CA GLY A 17 17.67 1.25 14.43
C GLY A 17 17.59 1.05 12.92
N PHE A 18 16.47 1.39 12.27
CA PHE A 18 16.37 1.34 10.81
C PHE A 18 17.45 2.24 10.20
N ARG A 19 17.98 1.87 9.04
CA ARG A 19 18.97 2.68 8.33
C ARG A 19 18.65 2.78 6.84
N PRO A 20 18.97 3.90 6.17
CA PRO A 20 18.74 4.07 4.74
C PRO A 20 19.28 2.95 3.87
N GLU A 21 20.40 2.33 4.25
CA GLU A 21 21.03 1.25 3.49
C GLU A 21 20.20 -0.03 3.45
N PHE A 22 19.18 -0.14 4.29
CA PHE A 22 18.22 -1.23 4.22
C PHE A 22 17.21 -1.03 3.08
N LEU A 23 17.12 0.16 2.48
CA LEU A 23 16.47 0.40 1.19
C LEU A 23 17.55 0.32 0.09
N ASP A 24 17.79 -0.89 -0.41
CA ASP A 24 18.81 -1.16 -1.42
C ASP A 24 18.19 -1.08 -2.82
N PHE A 25 18.56 -0.05 -3.60
CA PHE A 25 18.02 0.19 -4.94
C PHE A 25 18.49 -0.79 -6.03
N LYS A 26 19.26 -1.82 -5.66
CA LYS A 26 19.61 -2.96 -6.54
C LYS A 26 18.95 -4.25 -6.10
N ARG A 27 18.65 -4.40 -4.80
CA ARG A 27 18.22 -5.68 -4.20
C ARG A 27 16.84 -5.64 -3.59
N GLY A 28 16.37 -4.48 -3.18
CA GLY A 28 15.09 -4.26 -2.51
C GLY A 28 15.23 -3.80 -1.06
N ILE A 29 14.18 -4.04 -0.29
CA ILE A 29 14.10 -3.75 1.14
C ILE A 29 14.72 -4.91 1.91
N ARG A 30 15.81 -4.65 2.63
CA ARG A 30 16.43 -5.60 3.54
C ARG A 30 15.51 -5.84 4.74
N VAL A 31 15.24 -7.10 5.01
CA VAL A 31 14.38 -7.56 6.11
C VAL A 31 14.97 -8.71 6.93
N GLY A 32 15.97 -9.41 6.38
CA GLY A 32 16.69 -10.49 7.06
C GLY A 32 18.02 -10.03 7.66
N ASN A 33 18.53 -10.79 8.62
CA ASN A 33 19.78 -10.49 9.34
C ASN A 33 19.78 -9.06 9.91
N LEU A 34 18.67 -8.73 10.58
CA LEU A 34 18.39 -7.46 11.24
C LEU A 34 17.72 -7.78 12.58
N GLU A 35 17.97 -6.96 13.60
CA GLU A 35 17.26 -6.99 14.87
C GLU A 35 15.85 -6.40 14.73
N ASP A 36 14.95 -6.68 15.68
CA ASP A 36 13.55 -6.22 15.57
C ASP A 36 13.42 -4.70 15.50
N HIS A 37 14.30 -3.97 16.18
CA HIS A 37 14.36 -2.51 16.17
C HIS A 37 14.97 -1.93 14.87
N GLU A 38 15.57 -2.77 14.03
CA GLU A 38 16.08 -2.42 12.69
C GLU A 38 15.09 -2.83 11.58
N ARG A 39 14.10 -3.68 11.84
CA ARG A 39 13.20 -4.22 10.82
C ARG A 39 12.03 -3.28 10.54
N ILE A 40 11.99 -2.73 9.34
CA ILE A 40 10.89 -1.82 8.91
C ILE A 40 9.50 -2.46 9.00
N THR A 41 9.41 -3.79 8.79
CA THR A 41 8.17 -4.54 8.94
C THR A 41 7.64 -4.52 10.37
N ARG A 42 8.52 -4.58 11.36
CA ARG A 42 8.15 -4.54 12.79
C ARG A 42 7.84 -3.12 13.20
N LEU A 43 8.72 -2.18 12.89
CA LEU A 43 8.55 -0.76 13.23
C LEU A 43 7.23 -0.21 12.69
N LEU A 44 6.97 -0.33 11.38
CA LEU A 44 5.73 0.17 10.77
C LEU A 44 4.50 -0.53 11.33
N LYS A 45 4.55 -1.86 11.52
CA LYS A 45 3.41 -2.59 12.08
C LYS A 45 3.06 -2.09 13.48
N THR A 46 4.05 -1.99 14.37
CA THR A 46 3.88 -1.50 15.74
C THR A 46 3.27 -0.09 15.74
N GLU A 47 3.80 0.81 14.91
CA GLU A 47 3.30 2.19 14.77
C GLU A 47 1.86 2.25 14.26
N LEU A 48 1.53 1.46 13.23
CA LEU A 48 0.19 1.38 12.68
C LEU A 48 -0.82 0.83 13.72
N GLU A 49 -0.45 -0.23 14.43
CA GLU A 49 -1.30 -0.85 15.46
C GLU A 49 -1.50 0.08 16.68
N ALA A 50 -0.46 0.81 17.07
CA ALA A 50 -0.52 1.82 18.13
C ALA A 50 -1.42 2.99 17.74
N ARG A 51 -1.24 3.53 16.52
CA ARG A 51 -1.96 4.70 16.01
C ARG A 51 -3.44 4.41 15.78
N TYR A 52 -3.77 3.31 15.10
CA TYR A 52 -5.15 3.01 14.68
C TYR A 52 -5.88 2.05 15.62
N ARG A 53 -5.23 1.64 16.73
CA ARG A 53 -5.83 0.84 17.81
C ARG A 53 -6.53 -0.41 17.27
N GLN A 54 -5.86 -1.11 16.37
CA GLN A 54 -6.31 -2.38 15.80
C GLN A 54 -5.15 -3.15 15.19
N ASP A 55 -5.31 -4.45 15.01
CA ASP A 55 -4.26 -5.30 14.44
C ASP A 55 -4.10 -5.06 12.92
N PHE A 56 -2.86 -5.16 12.44
CA PHE A 56 -2.52 -5.14 11.01
C PHE A 56 -1.93 -6.48 10.55
N VAL A 57 -2.29 -6.88 9.34
CA VAL A 57 -1.70 -8.05 8.67
C VAL A 57 -0.61 -7.56 7.73
N THR A 58 0.58 -8.15 7.86
CA THR A 58 1.71 -7.88 6.97
C THR A 58 1.69 -8.85 5.79
N GLU A 59 1.81 -8.29 4.58
CA GLU A 59 1.97 -9.02 3.33
C GLU A 59 3.31 -8.64 2.68
N ARG A 60 3.82 -9.51 1.80
CA ARG A 60 5.12 -9.30 1.17
C ARG A 60 5.18 -9.91 -0.23
N TRP A 61 6.04 -9.35 -1.06
CA TRP A 61 6.54 -9.97 -2.28
C TRP A 61 8.07 -9.88 -2.32
N GLY A 62 8.71 -11.02 -2.52
CA GLY A 62 10.16 -11.18 -2.42
C GLY A 62 10.58 -12.48 -1.73
N ARG A 63 11.88 -12.75 -1.68
CA ARG A 63 12.44 -13.99 -1.11
C ARG A 63 13.72 -13.74 -0.34
N GLY A 64 13.93 -14.53 0.71
CA GLY A 64 15.14 -14.46 1.53
C GLY A 64 15.26 -13.12 2.27
N VAL A 65 16.46 -12.55 2.25
CA VAL A 65 16.88 -11.39 3.05
C VAL A 65 16.34 -10.06 2.50
N PHE A 66 15.98 -10.00 1.21
CA PHE A 66 15.50 -8.78 0.55
C PHE A 66 14.13 -9.01 -0.08
N TRP A 67 13.18 -8.13 0.20
CA TRP A 67 11.85 -8.12 -0.41
C TRP A 67 11.65 -6.85 -1.21
N GLN A 68 10.89 -6.91 -2.30
CA GLN A 68 10.66 -5.74 -3.14
C GLN A 68 9.46 -4.91 -2.72
N TRP A 69 8.51 -5.55 -2.06
CA TRP A 69 7.27 -4.92 -1.68
C TRP A 69 6.75 -5.50 -0.37
N ILE A 70 6.25 -4.62 0.49
CA ILE A 70 5.70 -4.93 1.81
C ILE A 70 4.41 -4.14 1.95
N ALA A 71 3.38 -4.77 2.51
CA ALA A 71 2.13 -4.08 2.81
C ALA A 71 1.55 -4.42 4.17
N PHE A 72 0.68 -3.51 4.62
CA PHE A 72 -0.04 -3.59 5.88
C PHE A 72 -1.51 -3.30 5.63
N LEU A 73 -2.37 -4.28 5.91
CA LEU A 73 -3.82 -4.12 5.79
C LEU A 73 -4.51 -4.26 7.16
N PRO A 74 -5.54 -3.44 7.44
CA PRO A 74 -6.30 -3.55 8.67
C PRO A 74 -6.98 -4.92 8.77
N ARG A 75 -6.75 -5.61 9.88
CA ARG A 75 -7.36 -6.93 10.14
C ARG A 75 -8.89 -6.84 10.12
N ALA A 76 -9.45 -5.80 10.74
CA ALA A 76 -10.89 -5.61 10.84
C ALA A 76 -11.55 -5.50 9.45
N ASN A 77 -10.93 -4.76 8.52
CA ASN A 77 -11.43 -4.67 7.15
C ASN A 77 -11.40 -6.01 6.41
N ARG A 78 -10.37 -6.85 6.64
CA ARG A 78 -10.32 -8.20 6.06
C ARG A 78 -11.38 -9.12 6.66
N GLU A 79 -11.55 -9.09 7.98
CA GLU A 79 -12.49 -9.95 8.70
C GLU A 79 -13.96 -9.58 8.42
N ALA A 80 -14.24 -8.32 8.06
CA ALA A 80 -15.55 -7.89 7.61
C ALA A 80 -16.00 -8.50 6.27
N LYS A 81 -15.09 -9.13 5.51
CA LYS A 81 -15.35 -9.67 4.16
C LYS A 81 -15.85 -11.12 4.22
N PRO A 82 -17.15 -11.40 4.04
CA PRO A 82 -17.68 -12.75 4.20
C PRO A 82 -17.15 -13.74 3.16
N LEU A 83 -16.78 -13.29 1.96
CA LEU A 83 -16.34 -14.14 0.85
C LEU A 83 -14.81 -14.20 0.75
N SER A 84 -14.12 -13.09 1.04
CA SER A 84 -12.67 -12.96 0.80
C SER A 84 -11.80 -12.78 2.05
N SER A 85 -12.33 -12.95 3.26
CA SER A 85 -11.54 -12.83 4.52
C SER A 85 -10.33 -13.77 4.63
N LYS A 86 -10.32 -14.87 3.86
CA LYS A 86 -9.21 -15.83 3.81
C LYS A 86 -8.01 -15.36 2.98
N VAL A 87 -8.13 -14.24 2.27
CA VAL A 87 -7.07 -13.68 1.42
C VAL A 87 -6.80 -12.22 1.73
N SER A 88 -5.54 -11.78 1.58
CA SER A 88 -5.10 -10.40 1.84
C SER A 88 -5.36 -9.47 0.65
N PHE A 89 -5.25 -10.00 -0.57
CA PHE A 89 -5.24 -9.19 -1.78
C PHE A 89 -6.58 -8.55 -2.14
N GLY A 90 -7.70 -8.97 -1.53
CA GLY A 90 -8.98 -8.27 -1.67
C GLY A 90 -9.08 -6.96 -0.87
N CYS A 91 -8.04 -6.60 -0.11
CA CYS A 91 -8.02 -5.43 0.76
C CYS A 91 -7.17 -4.28 0.21
N SER A 92 -7.68 -3.06 0.38
CA SER A 92 -6.87 -1.85 0.38
C SER A 92 -5.84 -1.94 1.50
N LYS A 93 -4.61 -1.53 1.20
CA LYS A 93 -3.44 -1.75 2.07
C LYS A 93 -2.46 -0.59 1.95
N PHE A 94 -1.85 -0.19 3.07
CA PHE A 94 -0.64 0.62 3.01
C PHE A 94 0.50 -0.22 2.46
N PHE A 95 1.41 0.37 1.71
CA PHE A 95 2.55 -0.36 1.17
C PHE A 95 3.82 0.48 1.14
N ILE A 96 4.95 -0.22 1.12
CA ILE A 96 6.25 0.30 0.74
C ILE A 96 6.87 -0.62 -0.31
N SER A 97 7.66 -0.08 -1.22
CA SER A 97 8.43 -0.85 -2.19
C SER A 97 9.69 -0.13 -2.62
N VAL A 98 10.68 -0.90 -3.05
CA VAL A 98 11.83 -0.39 -3.79
C VAL A 98 11.70 -0.88 -5.22
N ASP A 99 11.58 0.06 -6.15
CA ASP A 99 11.65 -0.18 -7.57
C ASP A 99 13.11 -0.04 -8.01
N THR A 100 13.72 -1.17 -8.39
CA THR A 100 15.14 -1.22 -8.75
C THR A 100 15.43 -0.67 -10.14
N ASP A 101 14.42 -0.64 -11.02
CA ASP A 101 14.57 -0.19 -12.40
C ASP A 101 14.46 1.34 -12.45
N GLU A 102 13.41 1.90 -11.82
CA GLU A 102 13.22 3.36 -11.70
C GLU A 102 14.12 3.98 -10.61
N LYS A 103 14.74 3.15 -9.77
CA LYS A 103 15.46 3.56 -8.55
C LYS A 103 14.63 4.47 -7.65
N LEU A 104 13.40 4.04 -7.37
CA LEU A 104 12.47 4.77 -6.52
C LEU A 104 12.06 3.94 -5.31
N PHE A 105 12.14 4.54 -4.14
CA PHE A 105 11.41 4.09 -2.98
C PHE A 105 10.00 4.66 -3.04
N LYS A 106 8.99 3.80 -2.94
CA LYS A 106 7.58 4.17 -3.04
C LYS A 106 6.91 3.81 -1.73
N SER A 107 6.15 4.74 -1.15
CA SER A 107 5.26 4.46 -0.02
C SER A 107 3.87 5.01 -0.32
N GLY A 108 2.81 4.33 0.13
CA GLY A 108 1.46 4.79 -0.11
C GLY A 108 0.38 3.73 0.06
N LEU A 109 -0.62 3.76 -0.83
CA LEU A 109 -1.82 2.92 -0.80
C LEU A 109 -1.91 2.05 -2.06
N GLN A 110 -2.20 0.76 -1.88
CA GLN A 110 -2.46 -0.19 -2.96
C GLN A 110 -3.87 -0.78 -2.86
N ILE A 111 -4.53 -0.94 -4.02
CA ILE A 111 -5.83 -1.59 -4.18
C ILE A 111 -5.77 -2.50 -5.40
N GLU A 112 -6.17 -3.75 -5.24
CA GLU A 112 -6.04 -4.77 -6.27
C GLU A 112 -7.39 -5.29 -6.74
N ARG A 113 -7.47 -5.63 -8.04
CA ARG A 113 -8.67 -6.20 -8.67
C ARG A 113 -8.68 -7.73 -8.61
N GLY A 114 -7.54 -8.40 -8.69
CA GLY A 114 -7.53 -9.83 -9.01
C GLY A 114 -8.01 -10.13 -10.44
N CYS A 115 -8.20 -11.41 -10.74
CA CYS A 115 -8.64 -11.89 -12.05
C CYS A 115 -10.18 -11.96 -12.13
N LEU A 116 -10.78 -11.59 -13.26
CA LEU A 116 -12.24 -11.67 -13.44
C LEU A 116 -12.72 -13.12 -13.57
N ARG A 117 -11.87 -14.01 -14.10
CA ARG A 117 -12.09 -15.46 -14.13
C ARG A 117 -11.10 -16.15 -13.20
N ALA A 118 -11.53 -17.25 -12.58
CA ALA A 118 -10.64 -18.07 -11.78
C ALA A 118 -9.54 -18.68 -12.66
N LEU A 119 -8.29 -18.53 -12.22
CA LEU A 119 -7.17 -19.30 -12.75
C LEU A 119 -7.23 -20.70 -12.15
N ARG A 120 -6.97 -21.75 -12.95
CA ARG A 120 -7.09 -23.15 -12.50
C ARG A 120 -6.25 -23.44 -11.25
N ASP A 121 -5.02 -22.95 -11.23
CA ASP A 121 -4.07 -23.22 -10.15
C ASP A 121 -4.23 -22.25 -8.96
N HIS A 122 -4.96 -21.16 -9.17
CA HIS A 122 -5.16 -20.09 -8.18
C HIS A 122 -6.62 -19.62 -8.18
N PRO A 123 -7.60 -20.46 -7.79
CA PRO A 123 -9.01 -20.09 -7.79
C PRO A 123 -9.32 -18.89 -6.88
N GLN A 124 -8.55 -18.71 -5.81
CA GLN A 124 -8.64 -17.58 -4.90
C GLN A 124 -8.29 -16.24 -5.55
N ALA A 125 -7.60 -16.24 -6.69
CA ALA A 125 -7.29 -15.04 -7.48
C ALA A 125 -8.53 -14.37 -8.10
N LYS A 126 -9.66 -15.08 -8.14
CA LYS A 126 -10.90 -14.57 -8.70
C LYS A 126 -11.42 -13.40 -7.86
N LEU A 127 -11.61 -12.24 -8.49
CA LEU A 127 -12.23 -11.06 -7.91
C LEU A 127 -13.57 -11.43 -7.27
N GLN A 128 -13.71 -11.14 -5.97
CA GLN A 128 -14.96 -11.36 -5.25
C GLN A 128 -15.74 -10.05 -5.07
N PRO A 129 -17.08 -10.13 -4.96
CA PRO A 129 -17.95 -8.95 -4.80
C PRO A 129 -17.63 -8.05 -3.61
N ASP A 130 -16.97 -8.57 -2.57
CA ASP A 130 -16.66 -7.87 -1.33
C ASP A 130 -15.26 -7.25 -1.29
N TRP A 131 -14.51 -7.28 -2.40
CA TRP A 131 -13.20 -6.63 -2.50
C TRP A 131 -13.30 -5.11 -2.52
N ASP A 132 -12.33 -4.44 -1.90
CA ASP A 132 -12.30 -2.97 -1.80
C ASP A 132 -12.18 -2.29 -3.17
N TRP A 133 -11.67 -3.02 -4.16
CA TRP A 133 -11.65 -2.64 -5.57
C TRP A 133 -12.99 -2.10 -6.07
N HIS A 134 -14.09 -2.76 -5.72
CA HIS A 134 -15.42 -2.37 -6.19
C HIS A 134 -15.85 -1.01 -5.61
N ARG A 135 -15.49 -0.73 -4.36
CA ARG A 135 -15.74 0.58 -3.72
C ARG A 135 -14.88 1.65 -4.35
N PHE A 136 -13.60 1.36 -4.59
CA PHE A 136 -12.66 2.25 -5.27
C PHE A 136 -13.15 2.65 -6.68
N VAL A 137 -13.42 1.69 -7.57
CA VAL A 137 -13.86 1.97 -8.94
C VAL A 137 -15.21 2.69 -8.99
N ARG A 138 -16.11 2.37 -8.06
CA ARG A 138 -17.38 3.09 -7.89
C ARG A 138 -17.15 4.51 -7.40
N GLY A 139 -16.13 4.76 -6.59
CA GLY A 139 -15.77 6.09 -6.09
C GLY A 139 -15.09 6.97 -7.13
N LEU A 140 -14.43 6.42 -8.15
CA LEU A 140 -13.80 7.17 -9.24
C LEU A 140 -14.82 7.88 -10.15
N ARG A 141 -15.46 8.95 -9.70
CA ARG A 141 -16.44 9.74 -10.46
C ARG A 141 -16.26 11.21 -10.15
N ALA A 142 -16.61 12.06 -11.11
CA ALA A 142 -16.49 13.50 -10.97
C ALA A 142 -17.22 13.99 -9.72
N GLY A 143 -16.56 14.84 -8.93
CA GLY A 143 -17.13 15.44 -7.73
C GLY A 143 -17.31 14.50 -6.54
N SER A 144 -16.84 13.25 -6.61
CA SER A 144 -16.91 12.34 -5.46
C SER A 144 -15.86 12.70 -4.40
N PRO A 145 -16.05 12.27 -3.13
CA PRO A 145 -15.01 12.38 -2.12
C PRO A 145 -13.68 11.73 -2.54
N LEU A 146 -13.76 10.58 -3.22
CA LEU A 146 -12.58 9.86 -3.67
C LEU A 146 -11.81 10.64 -4.76
N GLU A 147 -12.52 11.24 -5.71
CA GLU A 147 -11.88 12.08 -6.71
C GLU A 147 -11.21 13.31 -6.08
N ARG A 148 -11.86 13.95 -5.11
CA ARG A 148 -11.29 15.11 -4.40
C ARG A 148 -9.96 14.75 -3.72
N GLU A 149 -9.91 13.62 -3.02
CA GLU A 149 -8.65 13.16 -2.42
C GLU A 149 -7.57 12.87 -3.46
N LEU A 150 -7.91 12.21 -4.57
CA LEU A 150 -6.93 11.98 -5.65
C LEU A 150 -6.41 13.28 -6.25
N LYS A 151 -7.29 14.26 -6.50
CA LYS A 151 -6.90 15.58 -7.02
C LYS A 151 -5.99 16.34 -6.05
N ARG A 152 -6.27 16.25 -4.75
CA ARG A 152 -5.42 16.83 -3.71
C ARG A 152 -4.04 16.17 -3.71
N LEU A 153 -4.00 14.85 -3.52
CA LEU A 153 -2.77 14.08 -3.37
C LEU A 153 -1.88 14.17 -4.61
N VAL A 154 -2.44 14.00 -5.81
CA VAL A 154 -1.66 14.03 -7.07
C VAL A 154 -1.37 15.45 -7.55
N GLY A 155 -2.33 16.37 -7.38
CA GLY A 155 -2.23 17.72 -7.93
C GLY A 155 -1.44 18.70 -7.05
N ARG A 156 -1.39 18.45 -5.74
CA ARG A 156 -0.82 19.37 -4.74
C ARG A 156 0.29 18.73 -3.90
N GLU A 157 0.11 17.48 -3.49
CA GLU A 157 1.01 16.81 -2.54
C GLU A 157 2.11 15.95 -3.20
N GLY A 158 2.23 15.98 -4.53
CA GLY A 158 3.32 15.31 -5.25
C GLY A 158 3.16 13.79 -5.44
N PHE A 159 2.02 13.19 -5.05
CA PHE A 159 1.80 11.77 -5.26
C PHE A 159 1.69 11.40 -6.74
N ARG A 160 2.08 10.16 -7.05
CA ARG A 160 1.94 9.52 -8.36
C ARG A 160 1.00 8.34 -8.26
N ILE A 161 0.42 7.98 -9.40
CA ILE A 161 -0.46 6.82 -9.51
C ILE A 161 0.14 5.83 -10.49
N PHE A 162 0.16 4.56 -10.13
CA PHE A 162 0.19 3.45 -11.06
C PHE A 162 -1.23 2.90 -11.25
N ALA A 163 -1.60 2.56 -12.48
CA ALA A 163 -2.90 1.98 -12.81
C ALA A 163 -2.79 0.97 -13.95
N GLY A 164 -3.20 -0.28 -13.72
CA GLY A 164 -3.23 -1.32 -14.76
C GLY A 164 -2.75 -2.68 -14.29
N GLY A 165 -2.30 -3.51 -15.24
CA GLY A 165 -1.68 -4.81 -14.96
C GLY A 165 -0.20 -4.66 -14.59
N TRP A 166 0.33 -5.58 -13.77
CA TRP A 166 1.74 -5.56 -13.33
C TRP A 166 2.71 -6.04 -14.42
N ASP A 167 2.27 -6.96 -15.28
CA ASP A 167 3.09 -7.57 -16.35
C ASP A 167 2.69 -7.07 -17.77
N ALA A 168 1.81 -6.07 -17.86
CA ALA A 168 1.17 -5.63 -19.11
C ALA A 168 0.94 -4.11 -19.14
N ALA A 169 0.07 -3.64 -20.04
CA ALA A 169 -0.27 -2.22 -20.23
C ALA A 169 -0.68 -1.53 -18.91
N SER A 170 0.28 -0.82 -18.33
CA SER A 170 0.10 0.04 -17.17
C SER A 170 0.18 1.50 -17.60
N LYS A 171 -0.33 2.39 -16.75
CA LYS A 171 -0.20 3.83 -16.95
C LYS A 171 0.14 4.51 -15.64
N THR A 172 1.14 5.37 -15.70
CA THR A 172 1.51 6.24 -14.60
C THR A 172 0.84 7.61 -14.75
N PHE A 173 0.31 8.13 -13.65
CA PHE A 173 -0.21 9.48 -13.57
C PHE A 173 0.54 10.33 -12.55
N SER A 174 0.73 11.60 -12.88
CA SER A 174 1.28 12.64 -12.03
C SER A 174 0.45 13.91 -12.21
N LYS A 175 0.81 14.99 -11.49
CA LYS A 175 0.19 16.31 -11.66
C LYS A 175 0.06 16.72 -13.14
N ALA A 176 1.04 16.38 -13.97
CA ALA A 176 1.10 16.81 -15.37
C ALA A 176 0.05 16.15 -16.28
N ASN A 177 -0.46 14.96 -15.95
CA ASN A 177 -1.32 14.18 -16.84
C ASN A 177 -2.56 13.58 -16.14
N PHE A 178 -2.76 13.88 -14.85
CA PHE A 178 -3.83 13.28 -14.07
C PHE A 178 -5.21 13.79 -14.50
N GLN A 179 -6.05 12.84 -14.93
CA GLN A 179 -7.46 13.05 -15.19
C GLN A 179 -8.23 11.81 -14.74
N THR A 180 -9.28 11.98 -13.94
CA THR A 180 -10.10 10.88 -13.41
C THR A 180 -10.64 9.98 -14.52
N ALA A 181 -11.12 10.56 -15.62
CA ALA A 181 -11.61 9.80 -16.77
C ALA A 181 -10.51 8.96 -17.43
N ALA A 182 -9.28 9.49 -17.52
CA ALA A 182 -8.14 8.75 -18.07
C ALA A 182 -7.70 7.61 -17.13
N LEU A 183 -7.72 7.83 -15.81
CA LEU A 183 -7.47 6.80 -14.80
C LEU A 183 -8.49 5.66 -14.93
N ARG A 184 -9.79 5.97 -14.98
CA ARG A 184 -10.85 4.96 -15.17
C ARG A 184 -10.63 4.14 -16.43
N ARG A 185 -10.28 4.80 -17.55
CA ARG A 185 -9.99 4.11 -18.82
C ARG A 185 -8.78 3.19 -18.70
N ALA A 186 -7.71 3.62 -18.02
CA ALA A 186 -6.52 2.79 -17.80
C ALA A 186 -6.87 1.52 -17.01
N LEU A 187 -7.61 1.65 -15.91
CA LEU A 187 -8.02 0.50 -15.10
C LEU A 187 -8.98 -0.44 -15.84
N ALA A 188 -9.88 0.10 -16.67
CA ALA A 188 -10.83 -0.70 -17.45
C ALA A 188 -10.16 -1.49 -18.60
N ARG A 189 -8.99 -1.04 -19.08
CA ARG A 189 -8.21 -1.72 -20.12
C ARG A 189 -7.36 -2.88 -19.60
N ALA A 190 -7.29 -3.07 -18.28
CA ALA A 190 -6.51 -4.16 -17.71
C ALA A 190 -7.11 -5.52 -18.09
N GLU A 191 -6.25 -6.40 -18.63
CA GLU A 191 -6.63 -7.72 -19.14
C GLU A 191 -7.50 -8.51 -18.14
N PRO A 192 -8.70 -8.99 -18.51
CA PRO A 192 -9.64 -9.65 -17.62
C PRO A 192 -9.07 -10.79 -16.77
N ASN A 193 -8.18 -11.60 -17.33
CA ASN A 193 -7.65 -12.81 -16.67
C ASN A 193 -6.28 -12.60 -16.01
N HIS A 194 -5.77 -11.37 -15.99
CA HIS A 194 -4.52 -11.02 -15.32
C HIS A 194 -4.78 -10.22 -14.05
N TRP A 195 -3.78 -10.22 -13.17
CA TRP A 195 -3.81 -9.35 -12.01
C TRP A 195 -3.70 -7.89 -12.43
N ALA A 196 -4.47 -7.04 -11.77
CA ALA A 196 -4.45 -5.61 -12.01
C ALA A 196 -4.62 -4.86 -10.70
N GLY A 197 -4.20 -3.61 -10.67
CA GLY A 197 -4.31 -2.81 -9.47
C GLY A 197 -4.11 -1.33 -9.72
N PHE A 198 -4.12 -0.65 -8.57
CA PHE A 198 -3.91 0.76 -8.41
C PHE A 198 -2.94 0.94 -7.26
N GLN A 199 -1.90 1.75 -7.47
CA GLN A 199 -1.09 2.29 -6.39
C GLN A 199 -1.16 3.82 -6.44
N LEU A 200 -1.38 4.44 -5.29
CA LEU A 200 -1.15 5.86 -5.05
C LEU A 200 0.06 5.96 -4.14
N TYR A 201 1.14 6.58 -4.60
CA TYR A 201 2.40 6.57 -3.86
C TYR A 201 3.13 7.90 -3.92
N TYR A 202 3.85 8.19 -2.84
CA TYR A 202 4.85 9.24 -2.82
C TYR A 202 6.20 8.62 -3.22
N PRO A 203 6.85 9.12 -4.29
CA PRO A 203 8.16 8.65 -4.72
C PRO A 203 9.27 9.37 -3.96
N MET A 204 10.26 8.61 -3.49
CA MET A 204 11.56 9.13 -3.04
C MET A 204 12.67 8.53 -3.91
N THR A 205 13.58 9.36 -4.37
CA THR A 205 14.78 8.98 -5.11
C THR A 205 15.79 8.29 -4.22
N GLU A 206 16.74 7.58 -4.84
CA GLU A 206 17.89 7.03 -4.11
C GLU A 206 18.65 8.10 -3.33
N GLU A 207 18.86 9.28 -3.91
CA GLU A 207 19.57 10.38 -3.23
C GLU A 207 18.83 10.88 -1.99
N GLU A 208 17.52 11.13 -2.08
CA GLU A 208 16.70 11.55 -0.94
C GLU A 208 16.70 10.51 0.18
N VAL A 209 16.63 9.22 -0.18
CA VAL A 209 16.70 8.14 0.80
C VAL A 209 18.06 8.10 1.48
N ARG A 210 19.16 8.17 0.73
CA ARG A 210 20.53 8.14 1.27
C ARG A 210 20.85 9.37 2.12
N GLY A 211 20.24 10.52 1.83
CA GLY A 211 20.37 11.75 2.61
C GLY A 211 19.55 11.80 3.90
N SER A 212 18.67 10.83 4.13
CA SER A 212 17.78 10.77 5.30
C SER A 212 18.39 9.95 6.44
N THR A 213 17.93 10.13 7.68
CA THR A 213 18.15 9.14 8.74
C THR A 213 17.09 8.03 8.69
N GLY A 214 17.32 6.93 9.40
CA GLY A 214 16.30 5.89 9.53
C GLY A 214 15.02 6.34 10.23
N VAL A 215 15.15 7.29 11.16
CA VAL A 215 14.00 7.92 11.84
C VAL A 215 13.21 8.76 10.84
N ASP A 216 13.88 9.59 10.04
CA ASP A 216 13.23 10.42 9.03
C ASP A 216 12.47 9.57 8.00
N LEU A 217 13.05 8.43 7.59
CA LEU A 217 12.40 7.48 6.68
C LEU A 217 11.16 6.85 7.31
N LEU A 218 11.24 6.40 8.57
CA LEU A 218 10.09 5.83 9.28
C LEU A 218 8.96 6.86 9.41
N GLU A 219 9.29 8.08 9.83
CA GLU A 219 8.32 9.17 10.00
C GLU A 219 7.71 9.58 8.66
N SER A 220 8.51 9.64 7.59
CA SER A 220 8.04 9.93 6.23
C SER A 220 7.04 8.87 5.74
N MET A 221 7.34 7.57 5.93
CA MET A 221 6.40 6.50 5.57
C MET A 221 5.08 6.62 6.34
N LEU A 222 5.14 6.91 7.64
CA LEU A 222 3.96 7.07 8.47
C LEU A 222 3.15 8.33 8.13
N ALA A 223 3.80 9.41 7.73
CA ALA A 223 3.16 10.62 7.24
C ALA A 223 2.44 10.35 5.91
N VAL A 224 3.10 9.65 4.98
CA VAL A 224 2.48 9.23 3.72
C VAL A 224 1.25 8.34 3.95
N PHE A 225 1.31 7.42 4.92
CA PHE A 225 0.16 6.58 5.28
C PHE A 225 -1.00 7.39 5.85
N GLU A 226 -0.71 8.41 6.66
CA GLU A 226 -1.73 9.33 7.17
C GLU A 226 -2.40 10.11 6.02
N GLU A 227 -1.62 10.58 5.05
CA GLU A 227 -2.13 11.32 3.89
C GLU A 227 -3.05 10.49 2.99
N VAL A 228 -2.75 9.20 2.78
CA VAL A 228 -3.58 8.33 1.94
C VAL A 228 -4.72 7.65 2.69
N ARG A 229 -4.74 7.73 4.03
CA ARG A 229 -5.77 7.11 4.88
C ARG A 229 -7.20 7.57 4.54
N PRO A 230 -7.52 8.86 4.33
CA PRO A 230 -8.86 9.27 3.94
C PRO A 230 -9.36 8.55 2.67
N LEU A 231 -8.49 8.36 1.67
CA LEU A 231 -8.83 7.63 0.46
C LEU A 231 -9.02 6.14 0.73
N MET A 232 -8.14 5.53 1.55
CA MET A 232 -8.26 4.13 1.97
C MET A 232 -9.61 3.87 2.65
N ASN A 233 -10.03 4.75 3.56
CA ASN A 233 -11.33 4.68 4.26
C ASN A 233 -12.54 4.75 3.33
N LEU A 234 -12.42 5.39 2.17
CA LEU A 234 -13.48 5.42 1.14
C LEU A 234 -13.58 4.11 0.36
N CYS A 235 -12.53 3.28 0.39
CA CYS A 235 -12.45 2.01 -0.33
C CYS A 235 -12.80 0.81 0.56
N GLN A 236 -12.71 0.95 1.87
CA GLN A 236 -12.84 -0.16 2.82
C GLN A 236 -14.27 -0.41 3.29
N GLN A 237 -14.50 -1.58 3.87
CA GLN A 237 -15.72 -1.94 4.59
C GLN A 237 -15.74 -1.37 6.00
N VAL A 238 -14.57 -1.36 6.66
CA VAL A 238 -14.37 -0.82 8.01
C VAL A 238 -13.30 0.27 7.94
N ARG A 239 -13.59 1.43 8.52
CA ARG A 239 -12.68 2.58 8.54
C ARG A 239 -11.63 2.46 9.66
N ILE A 240 -10.49 3.10 9.44
CA ILE A 240 -9.36 3.22 10.36
C ILE A 240 -8.99 4.68 10.66
#